data_AF-A0A6J1NWJ4-F1
#
_entry.id   AF-A0A6J1NWJ4-F1
#
_cell.length_a   1.000
_cell.length_b   1.000
_cell.length_c   1.000
_cell.angle_alpha   90.00
_cell.angle_beta   90.00
_cell.angle_gamma   90.00
#
_symmetry.space_group_name_H-M   'P 1'
#
loop_
_entity.id
_entity.type
_entity.pdbx_description
1 polymer ?
#
loop_
_entity_poly.entity_id
_entity_poly.type
_entity_poly.pdbx_seq_one_letter_code
_entity_poly.pdbx_strand_id
1 'polypeptide(L)' 'MLNRIKWEEETVKDAEGGEVPNTCHLVWEGVTARRCFGDIKFKVMPTEKQARELFQKHGVEHYWDLAYSGAVLGAPEEP' A
#
# COMPACT_ATOMS: atom_id res chain seq x y z
N MET A 1 9.98 6.01 5.54
CA MET A 1 8.56 6.37 5.73
C MET A 1 8.10 6.25 7.18
N LEU A 2 8.66 5.34 7.97
CA LEU A 2 8.13 4.99 9.30
C LEU A 2 8.56 5.93 10.45
N ASN A 3 9.82 6.39 10.49
CA ASN A 3 10.34 7.10 11.68
C ASN A 3 10.36 8.63 11.60
N ARG A 4 10.22 9.20 10.39
CA ARG A 4 10.33 10.66 10.15
C ARG A 4 8.99 11.34 9.87
N ILE A 5 8.02 10.58 9.38
CA ILE A 5 6.68 11.08 9.04
C ILE A 5 5.76 10.61 10.16
N LYS A 6 5.03 11.55 10.75
CA LYS A 6 4.06 11.27 11.80
C LYS A 6 2.70 11.06 11.16
N TRP A 7 2.35 9.80 10.91
CA TRP A 7 1.10 9.44 10.25
C TRP A 7 -0.11 9.63 11.18
N GLU A 8 0.07 9.34 12.47
CA GLU A 8 -0.99 9.38 13.49
C GLU A 8 -1.55 10.78 13.78
N GLU A 9 -0.93 11.84 13.27
CA GLU A 9 -1.43 13.22 13.41
C GLU A 9 -2.70 13.48 12.57
N GLU A 10 -3.00 12.61 11.58
CA GLU A 10 -4.16 12.71 10.71
C GLU A 10 -5.12 11.52 10.90
N THR A 11 -6.42 11.79 11.08
CA THR A 11 -7.47 10.77 11.09
C THR A 11 -8.00 10.53 9.68
N VAL A 12 -8.13 9.25 9.32
CA VAL A 12 -8.71 8.81 8.05
C VAL A 12 -10.03 8.10 8.31
N LYS A 13 -10.91 8.13 7.31
CA LYS A 13 -12.17 7.38 7.36
C LYS A 13 -11.91 5.94 6.98
N ASP A 14 -12.27 5.04 7.88
CA ASP A 14 -12.26 3.61 7.66
C ASP A 14 -13.38 3.19 6.68
N ALA A 15 -13.32 1.95 6.18
CA ALA A 15 -14.35 1.37 5.31
C ALA A 15 -15.74 1.34 5.98
N GLU A 16 -15.79 1.27 7.31
CA GLU A 16 -17.04 1.34 8.10
C GLU A 16 -17.46 2.78 8.45
N GLY A 17 -16.74 3.79 7.96
CA GLY A 17 -17.05 5.21 8.19
C GLY A 17 -16.61 5.74 9.55
N GLY A 18 -15.91 4.93 10.36
CA GLY A 18 -15.26 5.37 11.59
C GLY A 18 -14.00 6.20 11.31
N GLU A 19 -13.67 7.14 12.20
CA GLU A 19 -12.40 7.86 12.14
C GLU A 19 -11.32 7.04 12.85
N VAL A 20 -10.33 6.56 12.10
CA VAL A 20 -9.19 5.80 12.61
C VAL A 20 -7.90 6.59 12.38
N PRO A 21 -6.91 6.47 13.28
CA PRO A 21 -5.61 7.12 13.08
C PRO A 21 -4.93 6.56 11.85
N ASN A 22 -4.35 7.43 11.02
CA ASN A 22 -3.61 7.00 9.83
C ASN A 22 -2.30 6.32 10.23
N THR A 23 -2.00 5.18 9.63
CA THR A 23 -0.83 4.37 9.92
C THR A 23 -0.11 3.97 8.64
N CYS A 24 1.21 3.80 8.72
CA CYS A 24 2.04 3.37 7.61
C CYS A 24 2.84 2.15 8.05
N HIS A 25 2.76 1.09 7.26
CA HIS A 25 3.43 -0.18 7.54
C HIS A 25 4.33 -0.59 6.39
N LEU A 26 5.39 -1.33 6.72
CA LEU A 26 6.23 -1.98 5.72
C LEU A 26 5.53 -3.27 5.27
N VAL A 27 4.91 -3.24 4.08
CA VAL A 27 4.21 -4.41 3.53
C VAL A 27 5.19 -5.44 2.97
N TRP A 28 6.30 -4.99 2.38
CA TRP A 28 7.27 -5.87 1.75
C TRP A 28 8.65 -5.22 1.68
N GLU A 29 9.68 -6.03 1.96
CA GLU A 29 11.09 -5.70 1.74
C GLU A 29 11.81 -6.91 1.13
N GLY A 30 12.63 -6.68 0.12
CA GLY A 30 13.37 -7.75 -0.53
C GLY A 30 14.17 -7.30 -1.75
N VAL A 31 14.77 -8.27 -2.43
CA VAL A 31 15.62 -8.06 -3.62
C VAL A 31 14.90 -8.57 -4.86
N THR A 32 14.95 -7.79 -5.96
CA THR A 32 14.44 -8.20 -7.27
C THR A 32 15.58 -8.30 -8.29
N ALA A 33 15.40 -9.16 -9.30
CA ALA A 33 16.39 -9.34 -10.37
C ALA A 33 16.59 -8.09 -11.24
N ARG A 34 15.55 -7.25 -11.37
CA ARG A 34 15.59 -6.02 -12.17
C ARG A 34 14.69 -4.94 -11.59
N ARG A 35 14.97 -3.68 -11.95
CA ARG A 35 14.09 -2.54 -11.64
C ARG A 35 12.85 -2.58 -12.53
N CYS A 36 11.67 -2.66 -11.93
CA CYS A 36 10.40 -2.70 -12.66
C CYS A 36 9.79 -1.32 -12.91
N PHE A 37 10.20 -0.28 -12.16
CA PHE A 37 9.76 1.11 -12.34
C PHE A 37 10.93 2.01 -12.71
N GLY A 38 10.69 2.96 -13.63
CA GLY A 38 11.67 3.98 -14.02
C GLY A 38 11.70 5.16 -13.04
N ASP A 39 10.59 5.89 -12.97
CA ASP A 39 10.41 7.04 -12.08
C ASP A 39 9.32 6.79 -11.04
N ILE A 40 9.40 7.51 -9.91
CA ILE A 40 8.31 7.59 -8.94
C ILE A 40 7.24 8.54 -9.48
N LYS A 41 6.05 8.01 -9.74
CA LYS A 41 4.89 8.78 -10.21
C LYS A 41 3.67 8.47 -9.36
N PHE A 42 2.96 9.50 -8.92
CA PHE A 42 1.71 9.36 -8.21
C PHE A 42 0.55 9.22 -9.21
N LYS A 43 -0.28 8.19 -9.02
CA LYS A 43 -1.46 7.94 -9.84
C LYS A 43 -2.63 7.56 -8.94
N VAL A 44 -3.73 8.30 -9.05
CA VAL A 44 -4.98 7.99 -8.35
C VAL A 44 -5.84 7.15 -9.29
N MET A 45 -6.25 5.96 -8.83
CA MET A 45 -7.14 5.07 -9.56
C MET A 45 -8.44 4.92 -8.76
N PRO A 46 -9.62 5.08 -9.39
CA PRO A 46 -10.89 4.97 -8.67
C PRO A 46 -11.31 3.54 -8.35
N THR A 47 -10.68 2.54 -8.99
CA THR A 47 -10.99 1.12 -8.78
C THR A 47 -9.72 0.30 -8.60
N GLU A 48 -9.77 -0.70 -7.72
CA GLU A 48 -8.62 -1.57 -7.41
C GLU A 48 -8.16 -2.37 -8.62
N LYS A 49 -9.10 -2.75 -9.50
CA LYS A 49 -8.80 -3.44 -10.76
C LYS A 49 -7.85 -2.63 -11.64
N GLN A 50 -8.08 -1.32 -11.78
CA GLN A 50 -7.21 -0.45 -12.57
C GLN A 50 -5.83 -0.27 -11.92
N ALA A 51 -5.79 -0.19 -10.58
CA ALA A 51 -4.52 -0.18 -9.86
C ALA A 51 -3.74 -1.48 -10.13
N ARG A 52 -4.37 -2.64 -9.96
CA ARG A 52 -3.77 -3.95 -10.23
C ARG A 52 -3.26 -4.08 -11.67
N GLU A 53 -4.04 -3.66 -12.67
CA GLU A 53 -3.63 -3.67 -14.08
C GLU A 53 -2.38 -2.81 -14.34
N LEU A 54 -2.20 -1.69 -13.62
CA LEU A 54 -0.99 -0.87 -13.72
C LEU A 54 0.26 -1.63 -13.22
N PHE A 55 0.15 -2.32 -12.09
CA PHE A 55 1.24 -3.12 -11.55
C PHE A 55 1.51 -4.36 -12.42
N GLN A 56 0.46 -4.97 -12.99
CA GLN A 56 0.57 -6.09 -13.91
C GLN A 56 1.32 -5.71 -15.20
N LYS A 57 1.11 -4.51 -15.74
CA LYS A 57 1.89 -3.98 -16.89
C LYS A 57 3.39 -3.92 -16.62
N HIS A 58 3.79 -3.83 -15.35
CA HIS A 58 5.19 -3.82 -14.92
C HIS A 58 5.66 -5.18 -14.37
N GLY A 59 4.80 -6.21 -14.39
CA GLY A 59 5.07 -7.56 -13.87
C GLY A 59 5.26 -7.63 -12.36
N VAL A 60 4.61 -6.73 -11.62
CA VAL A 60 4.72 -6.59 -10.16
C VAL A 60 3.36 -6.49 -9.47
N GLU A 61 2.33 -7.14 -10.04
CA GLU A 61 0.98 -7.18 -9.49
C GLU A 61 0.93 -7.76 -8.06
N HIS A 62 1.87 -8.64 -7.72
CA HIS A 62 1.97 -9.25 -6.39
C HIS A 62 2.22 -8.24 -5.27
N TYR A 63 2.86 -7.09 -5.53
CA TYR A 63 2.99 -6.03 -4.53
C TYR A 63 1.65 -5.39 -4.20
N TRP A 64 0.81 -5.21 -5.21
CA TRP A 64 -0.55 -4.69 -5.02
C TRP A 64 -1.41 -5.72 -4.28
N ASP A 65 -1.39 -6.97 -4.74
CA ASP A 65 -2.20 -8.03 -4.13
C ASP A 65 -1.81 -8.24 -2.65
N LEU A 66 -0.52 -8.18 -2.31
CA LEU A 66 -0.04 -8.27 -0.91
C LEU A 66 -0.47 -7.08 -0.05
N ALA A 67 -0.28 -5.85 -0.55
CA ALA A 67 -0.69 -4.64 0.18
C ALA A 67 -2.21 -4.60 0.39
N TYR A 68 -2.96 -5.00 -0.64
CA TYR A 68 -4.41 -5.05 -0.60
C TYR A 68 -4.91 -6.10 0.39
N SER A 69 -4.38 -7.33 0.34
CA SER A 69 -4.74 -8.37 1.30
C SER A 69 -4.41 -7.96 2.74
N GLY A 70 -3.26 -7.32 2.98
CA GLY A 70 -2.90 -6.81 4.31
C GLY A 70 -3.81 -5.69 4.80
N ALA A 71 -4.26 -4.81 3.90
CA ALA A 71 -5.20 -3.75 4.25
C ALA A 71 -6.61 -4.30 4.57
N VAL A 72 -7.07 -5.32 3.84
CA VAL A 72 -8.40 -5.93 4.03
C VAL A 72 -8.45 -6.85 5.25
N LEU A 73 -7.36 -7.59 5.54
CA LEU A 73 -7.31 -8.54 6.65
C LEU A 73 -6.85 -7.91 7.98
N GLY A 74 -6.51 -6.61 7.98
CA GLY A 74 -5.85 -5.95 9.10
C GLY A 74 -4.37 -6.27 9.15
N ALA A 75 -3.54 -5.30 9.57
CA ALA A 75 -2.13 -5.54 9.79
C ALA A 75 -1.96 -6.66 10.83
N PRO A 76 -1.11 -7.67 10.60
CA PRO A 76 -0.81 -8.66 11.63
C PRO A 76 -0.22 -7.90 12.82
N GLU A 77 -0.95 -7.94 13.93
CA GLU A 77 -0.50 -7.55 15.25
C GLU A 77 0.74 -8.40 15.60
N GLU A 78 1.93 -7.83 15.40
CA GLU A 78 3.17 -8.42 15.86
C GLU A 78 3.15 -8.47 17.41
N PRO A 79 3.44 -9.63 18.04
CA PRO A 79 3.38 -9.83 19.49
C PRO A 79 4.50 -9.14 20.28
#